data_AF-A0A9D8WJ51-F1
#
_entry.id   AF-A0A9D8WJ51-F1
#
_cell.length_a   1.000
_cell.length_b   1.000
_cell.length_c   1.000
_cell.angle_alpha   90.00
_cell.angle_beta   90.00
_cell.angle_gamma   90.00
#
_symmetry.space_group_name_H-M   'P 1'
#
loop_
_entity.id
_entity.type
_entity.pdbx_description
1 polymer ?
#
loop_
_entity_poly.entity_id
_entity_poly.type
_entity_poly.pdbx_seq_one_letter_code
_entity_poly.pdbx_strand_id
1 'polypeptide(L)' 'MSLQGRIEELRKRHEQIDEKIHEEQKRPAGNDIILKDLKRQKLRLKEEIGMLRAS' A
#
# COMPACT_ATOMS: atom_id res chain seq x y z
N MET A 1 13.40 14.04 -11.54
CA MET A 1 12.69 13.33 -10.46
C MET A 1 13.73 12.75 -9.51
N SER A 2 13.70 13.16 -8.24
CA SER A 2 14.65 12.65 -7.23
C SER A 2 14.18 11.30 -6.68
N LEU A 3 15.11 10.51 -6.16
CA LEU A 3 14.82 9.27 -5.42
C LEU A 3 13.81 9.53 -4.29
N GLN A 4 13.95 10.68 -3.61
CA GLN A 4 13.02 11.16 -2.59
C GLN A 4 11.59 11.33 -3.10
N GLY A 5 11.38 11.94 -4.27
CA GLY A 5 10.05 12.13 -4.84
C GLY A 5 9.33 10.81 -5.12
N ARG A 6 10.07 9.81 -5.62
CA ARG A 6 9.51 8.48 -5.86
C ARG A 6 9.16 7.75 -4.56
N ILE A 7 9.97 7.91 -3.51
CA ILE A 7 9.67 7.35 -2.17
C ILE A 7 8.42 8.00 -1.56
N GLU A 8 8.24 9.32 -1.71
CA GLU A 8 7.03 10.00 -1.23
C GLU A 8 5.76 9.55 -1.97
N GLU A 9 5.83 9.40 -3.29
CA GLU A 9 4.70 8.88 -4.07
C GLU A 9 4.31 7.45 -3.65
N LEU A 10 5.30 6.58 -3.44
CA LEU A 10 5.07 5.21 -2.97
C LEU A 10 4.47 5.21 -1.55
N ARG A 11 4.92 6.11 -0.67
CA ARG A 11 4.34 6.30 0.66
C ARG A 11 2.89 6.74 0.59
N LYS A 12 2.55 7.73 -0.24
CA LYS A 12 1.15 8.16 -0.44
C LYS A 12 0.27 7.02 -0.94
N ARG A 13 0.75 6.23 -1.91
CA ARG A 13 0.04 5.04 -2.39
C ARG A 13 -0.16 4.00 -1.28
N HIS A 14 0.85 3.76 -0.47
CA HIS A 14 0.77 2.83 0.66
C HIS A 14 -0.31 3.28 1.66
N GLU A 15 -0.37 4.57 1.97
CA GLU A 15 -1.36 5.17 2.88
C GLU A 15 -2.80 5.01 2.33
N GLN A 16 -3.00 5.28 1.04
CA GLN A 16 -4.29 5.07 0.37
C GLN A 16 -4.74 3.61 0.38
N ILE A 17 -3.83 2.67 0.19
CA ILE A 17 -4.15 1.24 0.26
C ILE A 17 -4.53 0.85 1.68
N ASP A 18 -3.86 1.41 2.69
CA ASP A 18 -4.22 1.17 4.09
C ASP A 18 -5.62 1.66 4.43
N GLU A 19 -5.97 2.85 3.94
CA GLU A 19 -7.31 3.43 4.13
C GLU A 19 -8.39 2.54 3.47
N LYS A 20 -8.15 2.09 2.23
CA LYS A 20 -9.04 1.14 1.54
C LYS A 20 -9.18 -0.19 2.28
N ILE A 21 -8.09 -0.73 2.83
CA ILE A 21 -8.16 -1.95 3.66
C ILE A 21 -9.05 -1.69 4.87
N HIS A 22 -8.89 -0.54 5.53
CA HIS A 22 -9.65 -0.20 6.72
C HIS A 22 -11.15 -0.04 6.43
N GLU A 23 -11.50 0.60 5.31
CA GLU A 23 -12.88 0.72 4.86
C GLU A 23 -13.50 -0.65 4.51
N GLU A 24 -12.78 -1.48 3.75
CA GLU A 24 -13.25 -2.82 3.38
C GLU A 24 -13.36 -3.76 4.59
N GLN A 25 -12.48 -3.64 5.59
CA GLN A 25 -12.58 -4.42 6.85
C GLN A 25 -13.77 -4.00 7.72
N LYS A 26 -14.20 -2.74 7.64
CA LYS A 26 -15.39 -2.25 8.36
C LYS A 26 -16.70 -2.67 7.69
N ARG A 27 -16.68 -3.04 6.40
CA ARG A 27 -17.88 -3.47 5.69
C ARG A 27 -18.32 -4.85 6.18
N PRO A 28 -19.59 -5.04 6.57
CA PRO A 28 -20.11 -6.35 7.02
C PRO A 28 -20.19 -7.38 5.89
N ALA A 29 -20.17 -6.95 4.62
CA ALA A 29 -20.04 -7.79 3.44
C ALA A 29 -18.67 -7.57 2.76
N GLY A 30 -17.61 -7.42 3.56
CA GLY A 30 -16.25 -7.22 3.09
C GLY A 30 -15.83 -8.34 2.16
N ASN A 31 -15.39 -7.99 0.95
CA ASN A 31 -14.98 -8.97 -0.04
C ASN A 31 -13.54 -9.40 0.28
N ASP A 32 -13.39 -10.54 0.99
CA ASP A 32 -12.09 -11.06 1.45
C ASP A 32 -11.04 -11.16 0.33
N ILE A 33 -11.47 -11.38 -0.91
CA ILE A 33 -10.62 -11.40 -2.10
C ILE A 33 -9.96 -10.03 -2.32
N ILE A 34 -10.75 -8.95 -2.27
CA ILE A 34 -10.27 -7.58 -2.41
C ILE A 34 -9.34 -7.24 -1.24
N LEU A 35 -9.71 -7.64 -0.03
CA LEU A 35 -8.91 -7.39 1.17
C LEU A 35 -7.52 -8.04 1.08
N LYS A 36 -7.48 -9.28 0.59
CA LYS A 36 -6.25 -10.04 0.40
C LYS A 36 -5.37 -9.44 -0.70
N ASP A 37 -5.99 -8.95 -1.78
CA ASP A 37 -5.26 -8.28 -2.85
C ASP A 37 -4.67 -6.94 -2.40
N LEU A 38 -5.46 -6.11 -1.70
CA LEU A 38 -4.99 -4.85 -1.13
C LEU A 38 -3.83 -5.06 -0.16
N LYS A 39 -3.91 -6.07 0.74
CA LYS A 39 -2.81 -6.43 1.64
C LYS A 39 -1.55 -6.87 0.89
N ARG A 40 -1.69 -7.59 -0.23
CA ARG A 40 -0.55 -7.95 -1.09
C ARG A 40 0.06 -6.72 -1.77
N GLN A 41 -0.76 -5.81 -2.28
CA GLN A 41 -0.27 -4.56 -2.87
C GLN A 41 0.45 -3.70 -1.82
N LYS A 42 -0.08 -3.62 -0.60
CA LYS A 42 0.57 -2.95 0.53
C LYS A 42 1.97 -3.52 0.81
N LEU A 43 2.09 -4.85 0.84
CA LEU A 43 3.37 -5.53 1.05
C LEU A 43 4.38 -5.19 -0.06
N ARG A 44 3.96 -5.24 -1.32
CA ARG A 44 4.81 -4.89 -2.47
C ARG A 44 5.32 -3.45 -2.40
N LEU A 45 4.46 -2.49 -2.07
CA LEU A 45 4.87 -1.09 -1.90
C LEU A 45 5.88 -0.93 -0.75
N LYS A 46 5.69 -1.66 0.35
CA LYS A 46 6.64 -1.66 1.48
C LYS A 46 8.01 -2.20 1.06
N GLU A 47 8.04 -3.28 0.28
CA GLU A 47 9.27 -3.85 -0.27
C GLU A 47 9.95 -2.89 -1.26
N GLU A 48 9.19 -2.27 -2.16
CA GLU A 48 9.71 -1.30 -3.14
C GLU A 48 10.31 -0.06 -2.43
N ILE A 49 9.64 0.47 -1.40
CA ILE A 49 10.19 1.54 -0.56
C ILE A 49 11.46 1.08 0.17
N GLY A 50 11.49 -0.15 0.67
CA GLY A 50 12.66 -0.73 1.32
C GLY A 50 13.86 -0.82 0.38
N MET A 51 13.64 -1.33 -0.84
CA MET A 51 14.68 -1.43 -1.87
C MET A 51 15.20 -0.06 -2.29
N LEU A 52 14.29 0.93 -2.48
CA LEU A 52 14.67 2.29 -2.84
C LEU A 52 15.38 3.04 -1.71
N ARG A 53 15.18 2.66 -0.44
CA ARG A 53 15.91 3.23 0.71
C ARG A 53 17.27 2.58 0.93
N ALA A 54 17.46 1.35 0.45
CA ALA A 54 18.70 0.60 0.59
C ALA A 54 19.69 0.85 -0.57
N SER A 55 19.23 1.50 -1.66
CA SER A 55 20.04 1.99 -2.77
C SER A 55 20.55 3.39 -2.49
#